data_AF-A0AAV4JSE2-F1
#
_entry.id   AF-A0AAV4JSE2-F1
#
_cell.length_a   1.000
_cell.length_b   1.000
_cell.length_c   1.000
_cell.angle_alpha   90.00
_cell.angle_beta   90.00
_cell.angle_gamma   90.00
#
_symmetry.space_group_name_H-M   'P 1'
#
loop_
_entity.id
_entity.type
_entity.pdbx_description
1 polymer ?
#
loop_
_entity_poly.entity_id
_entity_poly.type
_entity_poly.pdbx_seq_one_letter_code
_entity_poly.pdbx_strand_id
1 'polypeptide(L)'
;MNPLRQFLLLRKHQAARYSPPLLLLLLLLVHLSETQAETCSPVPMHFSYHTGMAPVSVCSSGHGNAMTASLRCAARPECKIVRLLNCVNDNCTYYICDRLGRVDFSNTGLWFYLKLELIDSYTRSVYLKGGLVAGQPLLITFRVIYPYTHFNFKASNGDVALRVHFYFNWYRTSFDSIINGTPTTKADSTARFTFKHLQVISIFCVVTSARYILYFDEVLFLEYDHLIPVEDVTYFETFTRNALVYSFHR
;
A
#
# COMPACT_ATOMS: atom_id res chain seq x y z
N MET A 1 -4.46 -0.33 -31.02
CA MET A 1 -3.59 -0.90 -32.08
C MET A 1 -2.57 0.18 -32.44
N ASN A 2 -1.52 0.36 -31.65
CA ASN A 2 -0.20 -0.31 -31.66
C ASN A 2 0.87 0.55 -32.38
N PRO A 3 1.54 1.48 -31.67
CA PRO A 3 2.66 2.27 -32.19
C PRO A 3 3.98 1.57 -31.81
N LEU A 4 4.36 0.55 -32.57
CA LEU A 4 5.65 -0.13 -32.47
C LEU A 4 6.22 -0.33 -33.87
N ARG A 5 6.40 0.79 -34.57
CA ARG A 5 7.15 0.91 -35.82
C ARG A 5 7.71 2.32 -35.89
N GLN A 6 8.92 2.49 -35.37
CA GLN A 6 9.92 3.48 -35.79
C GLN A 6 10.98 3.57 -34.70
N PHE A 7 11.95 2.66 -34.71
CA PHE A 7 13.31 2.91 -34.23
C PHE A 7 14.16 1.74 -34.71
N LEU A 8 14.86 1.95 -35.82
CA LEU A 8 16.09 1.28 -36.29
C LEU A 8 16.16 1.28 -37.82
N LEU A 9 16.33 2.47 -38.38
CA LEU A 9 17.00 2.67 -39.66
C LEU A 9 18.13 3.65 -39.37
N LEU A 10 19.34 3.13 -39.18
CA LEU A 10 20.59 3.78 -39.60
C LEU A 10 21.81 2.90 -39.31
N ARG A 11 22.65 2.82 -40.34
CA ARG A 11 24.05 2.37 -40.41
C ARG A 11 24.30 0.86 -40.56
N LYS A 12 24.05 0.39 -41.79
CA LYS A 12 25.08 -0.38 -42.52
C LYS A 12 26.24 0.56 -42.85
N HIS A 13 27.44 0.22 -42.38
CA HIS A 13 28.75 0.36 -43.02
C HIS A 13 29.83 0.54 -41.96
N GLN A 14 30.44 -0.56 -41.55
CA GLN A 14 31.87 -0.83 -41.71
C GLN A 14 32.16 -2.17 -41.04
N ALA A 15 32.48 -3.17 -41.86
CA ALA A 15 33.02 -4.43 -41.42
C ALA A 15 34.45 -4.18 -40.91
N ALA A 16 34.61 -4.07 -39.60
CA ALA A 16 35.90 -4.22 -38.94
C ALA A 16 36.06 -5.68 -38.53
N ARG A 17 37.19 -6.27 -38.92
CA ARG A 17 37.60 -7.66 -38.67
C ARG A 17 37.62 -7.94 -37.17
N TYR A 18 36.64 -8.66 -36.66
CA TYR A 18 36.73 -9.32 -35.36
C TYR A 18 37.28 -10.73 -35.57
N SER A 19 38.27 -11.09 -34.75
CA SER A 19 38.90 -12.40 -34.75
C SER A 19 37.88 -13.49 -34.38
N PRO A 20 37.95 -14.69 -34.99
CA PRO A 20 37.00 -15.78 -34.73
C PRO A 20 36.86 -16.20 -33.25
N PRO A 21 37.87 -16.09 -32.34
CA PRO A 21 37.63 -16.39 -30.93
C PRO A 21 36.79 -15.33 -30.19
N LEU A 22 36.69 -14.08 -30.68
CA LEU A 22 35.86 -13.06 -30.03
C LEU A 22 34.37 -13.20 -30.38
N LEU A 23 34.06 -13.66 -31.60
CA LEU A 23 32.67 -13.90 -32.02
C LEU A 23 32.05 -15.09 -31.26
N LEU A 24 32.86 -16.12 -30.95
CA LEU A 24 32.43 -17.26 -30.15
C LEU A 24 32.23 -16.87 -28.66
N LEU A 25 33.05 -15.96 -28.12
CA LEU A 25 32.88 -15.43 -26.77
C LEU A 25 31.64 -14.54 -26.64
N LEU A 26 31.34 -13.74 -27.68
CA LEU A 26 30.11 -12.94 -27.76
C LEU A 26 28.85 -13.82 -27.91
N LEU A 27 28.91 -14.92 -28.66
CA LEU A 27 27.81 -15.88 -28.76
C LEU A 27 27.61 -16.71 -27.48
N LEU A 28 28.69 -17.04 -26.76
CA LEU A 28 28.63 -17.67 -25.43
C LEU A 28 28.08 -16.71 -24.37
N LEU A 29 28.39 -15.41 -24.43
CA LEU A 29 27.78 -14.40 -23.54
C LEU A 29 26.29 -14.16 -23.84
N VAL A 30 25.87 -14.32 -25.09
CA VAL A 30 24.44 -14.22 -25.47
C VAL A 30 23.66 -15.47 -25.07
N HIS A 31 24.26 -16.67 -25.10
CA HIS A 31 23.60 -17.89 -24.59
C HIS A 31 23.71 -18.09 -23.07
N LEU A 32 24.68 -17.47 -22.40
CA LEU A 32 24.76 -17.45 -20.93
C LEU A 32 23.92 -16.33 -20.29
N SER A 33 23.33 -15.42 -21.07
CA SER A 33 22.35 -14.44 -20.56
C SER A 33 20.89 -14.87 -20.71
N GLU A 34 20.63 -16.07 -21.26
CA GLU A 34 19.28 -16.63 -21.41
C GLU A 34 18.82 -17.50 -20.22
N THR A 35 19.62 -17.57 -19.15
CA THR A 35 19.11 -17.99 -17.84
C THR A 35 18.60 -16.77 -17.08
N GLN A 36 17.30 -16.51 -17.25
CA GLN A 36 16.47 -15.69 -16.36
C GLN A 36 17.14 -14.40 -15.84
N ALA A 37 17.52 -13.51 -16.75
CA ALA A 37 17.27 -12.11 -16.45
C ALA A 37 15.75 -11.99 -16.43
N GLU A 38 15.14 -12.15 -15.25
CA GLU A 38 13.88 -11.50 -14.95
C GLU A 38 14.07 -10.06 -15.43
N THR A 39 13.48 -9.78 -16.58
CA THR A 39 13.26 -8.43 -17.01
C THR A 39 12.57 -7.77 -15.83
N CYS A 40 13.31 -6.95 -15.07
CA CYS A 40 12.74 -5.87 -14.28
C CYS A 40 12.05 -4.96 -15.28
N SER A 41 10.96 -5.43 -15.86
CA SER A 41 9.98 -4.61 -16.53
C SER A 41 9.41 -3.80 -15.39
N PRO A 42 9.72 -2.50 -15.27
CA PRO A 42 9.12 -1.69 -14.22
C PRO A 42 7.62 -1.74 -14.48
N VAL A 43 6.91 -2.54 -13.69
CA VAL A 43 5.46 -2.54 -13.68
C VAL A 43 5.10 -1.09 -13.38
N PRO A 44 4.36 -0.39 -14.26
CA PRO A 44 3.91 0.95 -13.96
C PRO A 44 3.00 0.86 -12.74
N MET A 45 3.55 1.17 -11.57
CA MET A 45 2.80 1.23 -10.33
C MET A 45 1.91 2.47 -10.41
N HIS A 46 0.61 2.26 -10.49
CA HIS A 46 -0.37 3.34 -10.40
C HIS A 46 -0.32 3.91 -8.98
N PHE A 47 0.19 5.13 -8.87
CA PHE A 47 0.28 5.83 -7.60
C PHE A 47 -1.06 6.45 -7.24
N SER A 48 -1.77 5.88 -6.27
CA SER A 48 -2.83 6.59 -5.56
C SER A 48 -2.16 7.61 -4.63
N TYR A 49 -2.18 8.87 -5.05
CA TYR A 49 -1.73 10.02 -4.25
C TYR A 49 -2.55 10.06 -2.96
N HIS A 50 -1.87 10.16 -1.82
CA HIS A 50 -2.51 10.57 -0.57
C HIS A 50 -1.69 11.71 0.04
N THR A 51 -2.37 12.74 0.55
CA THR A 51 -1.68 13.87 1.18
C THR A 51 -1.22 13.51 2.60
N GLY A 52 -0.11 14.06 3.08
CA GLY A 52 0.12 14.16 4.52
C GLY A 52 1.16 13.33 5.28
N MET A 53 1.63 13.88 6.40
CA MET A 53 2.90 13.53 7.07
C MET A 53 2.81 12.47 8.18
N ALA A 54 3.87 11.65 8.31
CA ALA A 54 4.13 10.84 9.50
C ALA A 54 5.03 11.58 10.51
N PRO A 55 4.80 11.46 11.84
CA PRO A 55 5.82 11.77 12.82
C PRO A 55 6.98 10.79 12.64
N VAL A 56 8.16 11.38 12.57
CA VAL A 56 9.41 10.77 12.13
C VAL A 56 9.88 9.74 13.14
N SER A 57 9.79 8.46 12.79
CA SER A 57 10.78 7.50 13.24
C SER A 57 11.04 6.54 12.07
N VAL A 58 12.27 6.55 11.55
CA VAL A 58 12.76 5.76 10.40
C VAL A 58 12.40 6.27 8.99
N CYS A 59 12.61 7.57 8.73
CA CYS A 59 12.71 8.11 7.37
C CYS A 59 14.13 8.66 7.12
N SER A 60 14.66 8.44 5.92
CA SER A 60 15.88 9.11 5.43
C SER A 60 15.51 10.17 4.39
N SER A 61 16.19 11.31 4.39
CA SER A 61 15.95 12.38 3.42
C SER A 61 17.02 12.45 2.32
N GLY A 62 16.68 13.11 1.23
CA GLY A 62 17.59 13.40 0.13
C GLY A 62 17.01 14.42 -0.83
N HIS A 63 17.71 14.71 -1.93
CA HIS A 63 17.26 15.65 -2.95
C HIS A 63 17.30 14.98 -4.33
N GLY A 64 16.31 15.29 -5.15
CA GLY A 64 16.17 14.77 -6.51
C GLY A 64 14.71 14.72 -6.96
N ASN A 65 14.47 14.12 -8.12
CA ASN A 65 13.13 13.97 -8.67
C ASN A 65 12.40 12.72 -8.14
N ALA A 66 11.12 12.59 -8.48
CA ALA A 66 10.28 11.46 -8.14
C ALA A 66 10.90 10.11 -8.53
N MET A 67 11.49 10.04 -9.72
CA MET A 67 12.14 8.82 -10.22
C MET A 67 13.33 8.41 -9.35
N THR A 68 14.19 9.37 -8.97
CA THR A 68 15.37 9.13 -8.14
C THR A 68 14.96 8.64 -6.75
N ALA A 69 13.95 9.28 -6.15
CA ALA A 69 13.44 8.88 -4.84
C ALA A 69 12.82 7.48 -4.89
N SER A 70 12.04 7.17 -5.93
CA SER A 70 11.43 5.86 -6.13
C SER A 70 12.45 4.76 -6.37
N LEU A 71 13.49 5.00 -7.18
CA LEU A 71 14.57 4.03 -7.41
C LEU A 71 15.34 3.73 -6.11
N ARG A 72 15.63 4.76 -5.31
CA ARG A 72 16.31 4.60 -4.02
C ARG A 72 15.45 3.84 -3.01
N CYS A 73 14.14 4.06 -3.00
CA CYS A 73 13.22 3.27 -2.19
C CYS A 73 13.14 1.82 -2.70
N ALA A 74 13.01 1.60 -4.01
CA ALA A 74 12.96 0.27 -4.60
C ALA A 74 14.22 -0.56 -4.32
N ALA A 75 15.39 0.08 -4.29
CA ALA A 75 16.67 -0.53 -3.92
C ALA A 75 16.77 -0.92 -2.42
N ARG A 76 15.83 -0.46 -1.58
CA ARG A 76 15.75 -0.81 -0.16
C ARG A 76 14.63 -1.82 0.06
N PRO A 77 14.91 -3.03 0.57
CA PRO A 77 13.87 -4.02 0.88
C PRO A 77 12.78 -3.47 1.81
N GLU A 78 13.24 -2.75 2.84
CA GLU A 78 12.42 -2.17 3.91
C GLU A 78 11.63 -0.92 3.47
N CYS A 79 12.05 -0.22 2.41
CA CYS A 79 11.35 0.99 2.03
C CYS A 79 10.00 0.69 1.39
N LYS A 80 8.96 1.35 1.92
CA LYS A 80 7.58 1.22 1.48
C LYS A 80 6.99 2.55 0.99
N ILE A 81 7.57 3.68 1.39
CA ILE A 81 6.94 5.00 1.23
C ILE A 81 7.95 6.05 0.79
N VAL A 82 7.57 6.85 -0.20
CA VAL A 82 8.30 8.02 -0.65
C VAL A 82 7.44 9.26 -0.52
N ARG A 83 8.01 10.34 0.01
CA ARG A 83 7.43 11.68 0.03
C ARG A 83 8.29 12.62 -0.80
N LEU A 84 7.67 13.51 -1.57
CA LEU A 84 8.31 14.65 -2.23
C LEU A 84 7.74 15.96 -1.69
N LEU A 85 8.64 16.91 -1.42
CA LEU A 85 8.36 18.26 -0.92
C LEU A 85 9.17 19.30 -1.68
N ASN A 86 8.69 20.55 -1.67
CA ASN A 86 9.43 21.72 -2.16
C ASN A 86 10.03 21.53 -3.56
N CYS A 87 9.23 20.98 -4.47
CA CYS A 87 9.68 20.68 -5.82
C CYS A 87 9.84 21.96 -6.65
N VAL A 88 11.04 22.18 -7.18
CA VAL A 88 11.35 23.27 -8.13
C VAL A 88 12.07 22.64 -9.32
N ASN A 89 11.51 22.78 -10.52
CA ASN A 89 12.07 22.19 -11.76
C ASN A 89 12.39 20.70 -11.62
N ASP A 90 11.40 19.90 -11.16
CA ASP A 90 11.51 18.47 -10.85
C ASP A 90 12.52 18.08 -9.76
N ASN A 91 13.26 19.02 -9.18
CA ASN A 91 14.11 18.75 -8.04
C ASN A 91 13.33 18.98 -6.74
N CYS A 92 13.11 17.92 -5.98
CA CYS A 92 12.36 17.93 -4.73
C CYS A 92 13.27 17.55 -3.56
N THR A 93 12.93 18.02 -2.36
CA THR A 93 13.35 17.31 -1.15
C THR A 93 12.50 16.05 -1.04
N TYR A 94 13.12 14.88 -0.94
CA TYR A 94 12.39 13.63 -0.74
C TYR A 94 12.69 12.99 0.60
N TYR A 95 11.73 12.20 1.07
CA TYR A 95 11.86 11.33 2.24
C TYR A 95 11.50 9.91 1.83
N ILE A 96 12.29 8.96 2.30
CA ILE A 96 12.15 7.52 2.07
C ILE A 96 11.94 6.89 3.44
N CYS A 97 10.79 6.28 3.65
CA CYS A 97 10.38 5.73 4.94
C CYS A 97 10.15 4.23 4.85
N ASP A 98 10.64 3.52 5.86
CA ASP A 98 10.47 2.07 5.97
C ASP A 98 9.15 1.71 6.70
N ARG A 99 8.64 2.64 7.51
CA ARG A 99 7.43 2.46 8.32
C ARG A 99 6.57 3.72 8.34
N LEU A 100 5.28 3.55 8.56
CA LEU A 100 4.31 4.62 8.75
C LEU A 100 3.72 4.60 10.15
N GLY A 101 3.95 5.67 10.92
CA GLY A 101 3.37 5.82 12.26
C GLY A 101 2.03 6.59 12.28
N ARG A 102 1.83 7.54 11.37
CA ARG A 102 0.61 8.36 11.23
C ARG A 102 0.60 8.98 9.84
N VAL A 103 -0.55 9.53 9.43
CA VAL A 103 -0.68 10.45 8.29
C VAL A 103 -1.31 11.75 8.75
N ASP A 104 -0.77 12.87 8.27
CA ASP A 104 -1.23 14.23 8.52
C ASP A 104 -1.55 14.92 7.20
N PHE A 105 -2.77 14.70 6.70
CA PHE A 105 -3.29 15.20 5.42
C PHE A 105 -3.27 16.74 5.27
N SER A 106 -2.93 17.50 6.32
CA SER A 106 -2.82 18.97 6.24
C SER A 106 -1.54 19.45 5.53
N ASN A 107 -0.53 18.59 5.39
CA ASN A 107 0.76 18.94 4.81
C ASN A 107 0.75 18.85 3.27
N THR A 108 1.13 19.93 2.60
CA THR A 108 1.33 19.96 1.14
C THR A 108 2.53 19.10 0.75
N GLY A 109 2.33 18.13 -0.13
CA GLY A 109 3.37 17.20 -0.57
C GLY A 109 2.79 16.01 -1.34
N LEU A 110 3.62 15.40 -2.17
CA LEU A 110 3.24 14.20 -2.92
C LEU A 110 3.77 12.96 -2.21
N TRP A 111 2.90 12.01 -1.91
CA TRP A 111 3.29 10.70 -1.40
C TRP A 111 3.05 9.62 -2.44
N PHE A 112 4.01 8.71 -2.53
CA PHE A 112 3.98 7.54 -3.37
C PHE A 112 4.24 6.32 -2.50
N TYR A 113 3.27 5.42 -2.49
CA TYR A 113 3.38 4.12 -1.86
C TYR A 113 3.99 3.16 -2.88
N LEU A 114 5.13 2.58 -2.52
CA LEU A 114 5.82 1.61 -3.36
C LEU A 114 5.54 0.21 -2.81
N LYS A 115 5.33 -0.75 -3.72
CA LYS A 115 5.03 -2.16 -3.40
C LYS A 115 3.65 -2.41 -2.76
N LEU A 116 2.64 -1.62 -3.12
CA LEU A 116 1.24 -1.99 -2.88
C LEU A 116 0.87 -3.19 -3.74
N GLU A 117 0.57 -4.30 -3.10
CA GLU A 117 0.12 -5.53 -3.75
C GLU A 117 -1.32 -5.81 -3.35
N LEU A 118 -2.12 -6.17 -4.33
CA LEU A 118 -3.46 -6.71 -4.10
C LEU A 118 -3.28 -8.07 -3.40
N ILE A 119 -3.63 -8.15 -2.12
CA ILE A 119 -3.61 -9.44 -1.40
C ILE A 119 -4.77 -10.29 -1.89
N ASP A 120 -5.96 -9.69 -1.98
CA ASP A 120 -7.18 -10.39 -2.33
C ASP A 120 -8.26 -9.43 -2.84
N SER A 121 -9.21 -9.97 -3.60
CA SER A 121 -10.26 -9.20 -4.26
C SER A 121 -11.61 -9.88 -4.18
N TYR A 122 -12.65 -9.10 -3.88
CA TYR A 122 -14.05 -9.56 -3.86
C TYR A 122 -14.31 -10.71 -2.88
N THR A 123 -13.51 -10.80 -1.82
CA THR A 123 -13.69 -11.80 -0.75
C THR A 123 -14.31 -11.17 0.50
N ARG A 124 -14.81 -12.04 1.40
CA ARG A 124 -15.29 -11.66 2.73
C ARG A 124 -14.21 -11.78 3.79
N SER A 125 -13.12 -12.49 3.49
CA SER A 125 -12.06 -12.80 4.43
C SER A 125 -10.77 -12.84 3.65
N VAL A 126 -9.82 -12.02 4.08
CA VAL A 126 -8.49 -11.89 3.50
C VAL A 126 -7.51 -12.40 4.53
N TYR A 127 -6.73 -13.41 4.15
CA TYR A 127 -5.64 -13.91 4.99
C TYR A 127 -4.43 -12.99 4.87
N LEU A 128 -4.04 -12.38 5.98
CA LEU A 128 -2.89 -11.50 6.11
C LEU A 128 -1.70 -12.38 6.49
N LYS A 129 -0.99 -12.89 5.48
CA LYS A 129 0.09 -13.87 5.66
C LYS A 129 1.14 -13.35 6.65
N GLY A 130 1.28 -14.05 7.77
CA GLY A 130 2.21 -13.72 8.85
C GLY A 130 1.73 -12.63 9.81
N GLY A 131 0.48 -12.16 9.69
CA GLY A 131 -0.15 -11.17 10.58
C GLY A 131 -0.14 -9.73 10.04
N LEU A 132 -0.56 -8.79 10.88
CA LEU A 132 -0.28 -7.37 10.70
C LEU A 132 1.14 -7.05 11.17
N VAL A 133 1.73 -5.99 10.61
CA VAL A 133 3.04 -5.48 11.04
C VAL A 133 2.92 -4.00 11.36
N ALA A 134 3.38 -3.61 12.54
CA ALA A 134 3.46 -2.21 12.91
C ALA A 134 4.32 -1.43 11.91
N GLY A 135 3.79 -0.33 11.40
CA GLY A 135 4.39 0.50 10.37
C GLY A 135 4.00 0.14 8.94
N GLN A 136 3.31 -0.98 8.71
CA GLN A 136 2.81 -1.37 7.39
C GLN A 136 1.32 -0.98 7.27
N PRO A 137 0.98 0.00 6.41
CA PRO A 137 -0.40 0.39 6.23
C PRO A 137 -1.20 -0.68 5.48
N LEU A 138 -2.52 -0.60 5.54
CA LEU A 138 -3.42 -1.31 4.62
C LEU A 138 -4.28 -0.29 3.88
N LEU A 139 -4.44 -0.49 2.58
CA LEU A 139 -5.45 0.21 1.80
C LEU A 139 -6.58 -0.77 1.50
N ILE A 140 -7.74 -0.48 2.07
CA ILE A 140 -8.93 -1.31 1.93
C ILE A 140 -9.95 -0.49 1.17
N THR A 141 -10.41 -0.97 0.02
CA THR A 141 -11.52 -0.34 -0.69
C THR A 141 -12.71 -1.26 -0.67
N PHE A 142 -13.91 -0.72 -0.45
CA PHE A 142 -15.12 -1.51 -0.55
C PHE A 142 -16.30 -0.65 -0.96
N ARG A 143 -17.35 -1.32 -1.43
CA ARG A 143 -18.59 -0.66 -1.84
C ARG A 143 -19.58 -0.60 -0.67
N VAL A 144 -20.12 0.57 -0.41
CA VAL A 144 -21.12 0.83 0.63
C VAL A 144 -22.42 0.11 0.28
N ILE A 145 -22.80 -0.87 1.10
CA ILE A 145 -24.07 -1.58 1.01
C ILE A 145 -24.95 -1.11 2.17
N TYR A 146 -26.15 -0.63 1.86
CA TYR A 146 -27.10 -0.14 2.85
C TYR A 146 -27.87 -1.31 3.48
N PRO A 147 -28.39 -1.15 4.71
CA PRO A 147 -28.27 0.04 5.57
C PRO A 147 -27.05 0.02 6.49
N TYR A 148 -26.34 -1.10 6.58
CA TYR A 148 -25.16 -1.25 7.41
C TYR A 148 -24.09 -2.14 6.74
N THR A 149 -22.84 -1.95 7.15
CA THR A 149 -21.74 -2.87 6.85
C THR A 149 -20.77 -2.91 8.02
N HIS A 150 -19.90 -3.90 8.06
CA HIS A 150 -18.82 -3.95 9.04
C HIS A 150 -17.58 -4.59 8.45
N PHE A 151 -16.45 -4.33 9.08
CA PHE A 151 -15.25 -5.11 8.92
C PHE A 151 -14.65 -5.48 10.27
N ASN A 152 -13.83 -6.53 10.24
CA ASN A 152 -13.14 -7.06 11.40
C ASN A 152 -11.66 -7.27 11.08
N PHE A 153 -10.80 -6.96 12.04
CA PHE A 153 -9.47 -7.52 12.16
C PHE A 153 -9.54 -8.67 13.17
N LYS A 154 -9.11 -9.87 12.75
CA LYS A 154 -9.25 -11.09 13.55
C LYS A 154 -7.93 -11.80 13.74
N ALA A 155 -7.78 -12.35 14.94
CA ALA A 155 -6.69 -13.24 15.26
C ALA A 155 -6.96 -14.66 14.78
N SER A 156 -5.90 -15.45 14.66
CA SER A 156 -5.98 -16.85 14.22
C SER A 156 -6.80 -17.75 15.15
N ASN A 157 -6.88 -17.40 16.43
CA ASN A 157 -7.70 -18.07 17.44
C ASN A 157 -9.21 -17.73 17.33
N GLY A 158 -9.60 -16.84 16.41
CA GLY A 158 -10.98 -16.42 16.19
C GLY A 158 -11.40 -15.14 16.92
N ASP A 159 -10.57 -14.62 17.82
CA ASP A 159 -10.83 -13.35 18.49
C ASP A 159 -10.88 -12.20 17.49
N VAL A 160 -11.65 -11.17 17.82
CA VAL A 160 -11.80 -9.97 17.00
C VAL A 160 -11.03 -8.83 17.66
N ALA A 161 -9.87 -8.50 17.12
CA ALA A 161 -8.97 -7.46 17.63
C ALA A 161 -9.49 -6.04 17.39
N LEU A 162 -10.26 -5.86 16.32
CA LEU A 162 -11.00 -4.64 16.06
C LEU A 162 -12.17 -4.96 15.15
N ARG A 163 -13.38 -4.60 15.57
CA ARG A 163 -14.58 -4.63 14.75
C ARG A 163 -15.10 -3.22 14.59
N VAL A 164 -15.48 -2.86 13.37
CA VAL A 164 -16.06 -1.55 13.07
C VAL A 164 -17.36 -1.74 12.30
N HIS A 165 -18.46 -1.27 12.87
CA HIS A 165 -19.80 -1.30 12.28
C HIS A 165 -20.22 0.08 11.80
N PHE A 166 -20.56 0.19 10.53
CA PHE A 166 -21.14 1.38 9.93
C PHE A 166 -22.64 1.23 9.81
N TYR A 167 -23.39 2.12 10.47
CA TYR A 167 -24.84 2.23 10.36
C TYR A 167 -25.17 3.48 9.54
N PHE A 168 -25.28 3.34 8.22
CA PHE A 168 -25.44 4.46 7.31
C PHE A 168 -26.80 5.15 7.43
N ASN A 169 -27.84 4.41 7.79
CA ASN A 169 -29.19 4.95 8.03
C ASN A 169 -29.30 5.77 9.33
N TRP A 170 -28.39 5.54 10.28
CA TRP A 170 -28.36 6.24 11.57
C TRP A 170 -27.18 7.21 11.70
N TYR A 171 -26.37 7.34 10.65
CA TYR A 171 -25.15 8.14 10.64
C TYR A 171 -24.26 7.85 11.86
N ARG A 172 -24.14 6.57 12.22
CA ARG A 172 -23.42 6.11 13.40
C ARG A 172 -22.38 5.07 12.99
N THR A 173 -21.23 5.14 13.62
CA THR A 173 -20.26 4.06 13.61
C THR A 173 -20.03 3.59 15.03
N SER A 174 -19.79 2.30 15.19
CA SER A 174 -19.43 1.74 16.48
C SER A 174 -18.28 0.78 16.35
N PHE A 175 -17.47 0.67 17.38
CA PHE A 175 -16.30 -0.19 17.37
C PHE A 175 -16.08 -0.84 18.74
N ASP A 176 -15.60 -2.07 18.68
CA ASP A 176 -15.32 -2.93 19.83
C ASP A 176 -14.32 -4.04 19.44
N SER A 177 -13.89 -4.80 20.44
CA SER A 177 -13.19 -6.07 20.27
C SER A 177 -14.05 -7.21 20.81
N ILE A 178 -13.74 -8.44 20.43
CA ILE A 178 -14.29 -9.66 21.05
C ILE A 178 -13.12 -10.54 21.45
N ILE A 179 -12.96 -10.78 22.74
CA ILE A 179 -11.85 -11.56 23.31
C ILE A 179 -12.45 -12.75 24.04
N ASN A 180 -12.07 -13.97 23.66
CA ASN A 180 -12.63 -15.22 24.19
C ASN A 180 -14.17 -15.25 24.12
N GLY A 181 -14.73 -14.76 23.00
CA GLY A 181 -16.17 -14.69 22.78
C GLY A 181 -16.91 -13.58 23.55
N THR A 182 -16.22 -12.80 24.38
CA THR A 182 -16.82 -11.70 25.15
C THR A 182 -16.53 -10.35 24.48
N PRO A 183 -17.55 -9.59 24.07
CA PRO A 183 -17.37 -8.24 23.55
C PRO A 183 -16.82 -7.29 24.61
N THR A 184 -15.89 -6.42 24.24
CA THR A 184 -15.47 -5.29 25.07
C THR A 184 -16.55 -4.21 25.10
N THR A 185 -16.38 -3.19 25.94
CA THR A 185 -17.24 -2.01 25.91
C THR A 185 -17.29 -1.42 24.50
N LYS A 186 -18.50 -1.36 23.95
CA LYS A 186 -18.77 -0.78 22.65
C LYS A 186 -18.67 0.74 22.74
N ALA A 187 -17.80 1.31 21.93
CA ALA A 187 -17.71 2.75 21.76
C ALA A 187 -18.46 3.15 20.49
N ASP A 188 -19.13 4.29 20.56
CA ASP A 188 -19.92 4.83 19.47
C ASP A 188 -19.43 6.21 19.08
N SER A 189 -19.45 6.47 17.79
CA SER A 189 -19.21 7.79 17.23
C SER A 189 -20.31 8.11 16.23
N THR A 190 -20.78 9.34 16.23
CA THR A 190 -21.54 9.86 15.10
C THR A 190 -20.60 9.87 13.90
N ALA A 191 -20.97 9.20 12.82
CA ALA A 191 -20.18 9.18 11.60
C ALA A 191 -20.22 10.58 10.97
N ARG A 192 -19.06 11.16 10.72
CA ARG A 192 -18.95 12.49 10.06
C ARG A 192 -19.22 12.43 8.55
N PHE A 193 -19.55 11.27 8.01
CA PHE A 193 -19.60 11.02 6.57
C PHE A 193 -20.99 10.59 6.12
N THR A 194 -21.46 11.20 5.04
CA THR A 194 -22.71 10.89 4.34
C THR A 194 -22.42 10.08 3.08
N PHE A 195 -22.11 8.80 3.27
CA PHE A 195 -21.87 7.90 2.15
C PHE A 195 -23.17 7.52 1.44
N LYS A 196 -23.13 7.35 0.11
CA LYS A 196 -24.28 6.91 -0.68
C LYS A 196 -24.26 5.40 -0.89
N HIS A 197 -25.44 4.81 -1.14
CA HIS A 197 -25.50 3.40 -1.53
C HIS A 197 -24.70 3.17 -2.81
N LEU A 198 -23.94 2.08 -2.83
CA LEU A 198 -23.00 1.70 -3.89
C LEU A 198 -21.80 2.63 -4.10
N GLN A 199 -21.60 3.65 -3.26
CA GLN A 199 -20.37 4.43 -3.25
C GLN A 199 -19.19 3.53 -2.90
N VAL A 200 -18.09 3.63 -3.64
CA VAL A 200 -16.83 3.01 -3.25
C VAL A 200 -16.12 3.96 -2.29
N ILE A 201 -15.69 3.42 -1.16
CA ILE A 201 -14.93 4.16 -0.15
C ILE A 201 -13.61 3.46 0.12
N SER A 202 -12.61 4.25 0.49
CA SER A 202 -11.26 3.78 0.79
C SER A 202 -10.95 4.01 2.26
N ILE A 203 -10.54 2.96 2.96
CA ILE A 203 -9.93 3.03 4.28
C ILE A 203 -8.44 2.97 4.11
N PHE A 204 -7.75 3.97 4.62
CA PHE A 204 -6.34 3.87 4.87
C PHE A 204 -6.13 3.55 6.34
N CYS A 205 -5.64 2.34 6.63
CA CYS A 205 -5.37 1.86 7.98
C CYS A 205 -3.87 1.94 8.24
N VAL A 206 -3.46 2.78 9.18
CA VAL A 206 -2.09 2.78 9.72
C VAL A 206 -2.08 1.92 10.98
N VAL A 207 -1.27 0.87 10.94
CA VAL A 207 -1.09 -0.04 12.06
C VAL A 207 0.18 0.38 12.77
N THR A 208 0.08 0.80 14.02
CA THR A 208 1.25 1.12 14.85
C THR A 208 1.52 -0.01 15.84
N SER A 209 2.56 0.12 16.68
CA SER A 209 2.78 -0.84 17.77
C SER A 209 1.74 -0.75 18.89
N ALA A 210 0.98 0.35 18.97
CA ALA A 210 0.04 0.60 20.08
C ALA A 210 -1.43 0.64 19.64
N ARG A 211 -1.71 0.98 18.38
CA ARG A 211 -3.05 1.28 17.90
C ARG A 211 -3.26 1.03 16.42
N TYR A 212 -4.52 0.82 16.05
CA TYR A 212 -5.06 1.04 14.71
C TYR A 212 -5.42 2.51 14.54
N ILE A 213 -5.03 3.11 13.41
CA ILE A 213 -5.42 4.46 13.02
C ILE A 213 -6.08 4.38 11.66
N LEU A 214 -7.38 4.66 11.60
CA LEU A 214 -8.17 4.57 10.38
C LEU A 214 -8.48 5.95 9.84
N TYR A 215 -8.29 6.11 8.54
CA TYR A 215 -8.65 7.29 7.78
C TYR A 215 -9.65 6.92 6.70
N PHE A 216 -10.70 7.72 6.55
CA PHE A 216 -11.62 7.67 5.43
C PHE A 216 -11.44 8.90 4.58
N ASP A 217 -11.21 8.71 3.28
CA ASP A 217 -11.09 9.81 2.32
C ASP A 217 -10.22 10.94 2.88
N GLU A 218 -9.04 10.59 3.42
CA GLU A 218 -8.05 11.54 3.96
C GLU A 218 -8.42 12.23 5.28
N VAL A 219 -9.49 11.79 5.94
CA VAL A 219 -9.93 12.30 7.23
C VAL A 219 -9.76 11.25 8.31
N LEU A 220 -9.15 11.64 9.44
CA LEU A 220 -9.02 10.77 10.60
C LEU A 220 -10.40 10.36 11.09
N PHE A 221 -10.62 9.05 11.12
CA PHE A 221 -11.88 8.46 11.51
C PHE A 221 -11.84 7.81 12.89
N LEU A 222 -10.80 7.01 13.16
CA LEU A 222 -10.69 6.24 14.41
C LEU A 222 -9.23 6.08 14.82
N GLU A 223 -8.95 6.25 16.11
CA GLU A 223 -7.77 5.71 16.78
C GLU A 223 -8.26 4.68 17.81
N TYR A 224 -7.78 3.43 17.72
CA TYR A 224 -8.19 2.34 18.60
C TYR A 224 -6.98 1.57 19.09
N ASP A 225 -6.78 1.50 20.41
CA ASP A 225 -5.64 0.83 21.00
C ASP A 225 -5.72 -0.68 20.84
N HIS A 226 -4.57 -1.32 20.65
CA HIS A 226 -4.47 -2.77 20.51
C HIS A 226 -4.82 -3.46 21.83
N LEU A 227 -5.82 -4.34 21.80
CA LEU A 227 -6.13 -5.23 22.91
C LEU A 227 -5.62 -6.67 22.68
N ILE A 228 -5.24 -6.96 21.44
CA ILE A 228 -4.63 -8.21 20.99
C ILE A 228 -3.31 -7.82 20.29
N PRO A 229 -2.20 -8.56 20.51
CA PRO A 229 -0.96 -8.32 19.79
C PRO A 229 -1.18 -8.29 18.28
N VAL A 230 -0.58 -7.31 17.61
CA VAL A 230 -0.89 -7.02 16.21
C VAL A 230 -0.40 -8.13 15.27
N GLU A 231 0.68 -8.80 15.64
CA GLU A 231 1.25 -9.97 14.98
C GLU A 231 0.30 -11.18 14.98
N ASP A 232 -0.61 -11.28 15.96
CA ASP A 232 -1.57 -12.38 16.06
C ASP A 232 -2.78 -12.18 15.13
N VAL A 233 -2.96 -10.95 14.61
CA VAL A 233 -4.07 -10.58 13.73
C VAL A 233 -3.77 -10.98 12.30
N THR A 234 -4.30 -12.13 11.90
CA THR A 234 -4.01 -12.77 10.61
C THR A 234 -5.15 -12.68 9.60
N TYR A 235 -6.29 -12.09 9.94
CA TYR A 235 -7.42 -11.97 9.02
C TYR A 235 -8.01 -10.56 9.02
N PHE A 236 -8.36 -10.10 7.83
CA PHE A 236 -9.29 -8.99 7.63
C PHE A 236 -10.59 -9.54 7.04
N GLU A 237 -11.72 -9.32 7.70
CA GLU A 237 -13.04 -9.77 7.24
C GLU A 237 -13.97 -8.60 6.98
N THR A 238 -14.86 -8.75 6.01
CA THR A 238 -15.92 -7.79 5.72
C THR A 238 -17.27 -8.49 5.62
N PHE A 239 -18.33 -7.72 5.87
CA PHE A 239 -19.70 -8.24 5.76
C PHE A 239 -20.04 -8.73 4.34
N THR A 240 -19.51 -8.05 3.31
CA THR A 240 -19.86 -8.27 1.90
C THR A 240 -18.67 -8.64 1.04
N ARG A 241 -18.89 -9.45 -0.01
CA ARG A 241 -17.88 -9.86 -1.01
C ARG A 241 -17.58 -8.73 -1.99
N ASN A 242 -17.03 -7.63 -1.51
CA ASN A 242 -16.80 -6.44 -2.33
C ASN A 242 -15.61 -5.61 -1.85
N ALA A 243 -14.75 -6.18 -1.02
CA ALA A 243 -13.53 -5.53 -0.60
C ALA A 243 -12.37 -5.87 -1.55
N LEU A 244 -11.54 -4.87 -1.85
CA LEU A 244 -10.21 -5.05 -2.39
C LEU A 244 -9.24 -4.64 -1.28
N VAL A 245 -8.32 -5.53 -0.93
CA VAL A 245 -7.36 -5.27 0.14
C VAL A 245 -5.97 -5.26 -0.45
N TYR A 246 -5.31 -4.13 -0.31
CA TYR A 246 -3.93 -3.95 -0.68
C TYR A 246 -3.09 -3.84 0.59
N SER A 247 -1.93 -4.49 0.56
CA SER A 247 -0.92 -4.33 1.60
C SER A 247 0.42 -4.07 0.96
N PHE A 248 1.36 -3.65 1.79
CA PHE A 248 2.73 -3.46 1.41
C PHE A 248 3.43 -4.80 1.55
N HIS A 249 4.12 -5.25 0.50
CA HIS A 249 4.91 -6.47 0.57
C HIS A 249 5.84 -6.40 1.79
N ARG A 250 5.91 -7.48 2.59
CA ARG A 250 6.85 -7.58 3.72
C ARG A 250 8.29 -7.48 3.25
#